data_AF-A0A3M9YW62-F1
#
_entry.id   AF-A0A3M9YW62-F1
#
_cell.length_a   1.000
_cell.length_b   1.000
_cell.length_c   1.000
_cell.angle_alpha   90.00
_cell.angle_beta   90.00
_cell.angle_gamma   90.00
#
_symmetry.space_group_name_H-M   'P 1'
#
loop_
_entity.id
_entity.type
_entity.pdbx_description
1 polymer ?
#
loop_
_entity_poly.entity_id
_entity_poly.type
_entity_poly.pdbx_seq_one_letter_code
_entity_poly.pdbx_strand_id
1 'polypeptide(L)'
;MQTYRLLTMDGGLRAVAMFALALVEAPAAPDSGRISRLERQVEQIVEAEADLRAARSDLPECEIGCLTPTEAVAIAFSTGADQRVKGRFLLDIRGGGASRRDDPERWYFLNSEQDYRVFGSLTLAFEPETMRQLLNPPRVILRDPLEEGDIIVERERPRKRVSLNVSNMMDKFRNRRLIIDGEVGLRWISYIGTSGREGVRDEGYYQVWVRIASPDQVTILGDDEAA
;
A
#
# COMPACT_ATOMS: atom_id res chain seq x y z
N MET A 1 -3.31 26.56 -8.34
CA MET A 1 -3.94 25.31 -8.81
C MET A 1 -3.09 24.81 -9.96
N GLN A 2 -2.10 23.98 -9.67
CA GLN A 2 -1.10 23.53 -10.64
C GLN A 2 -1.55 22.18 -11.18
N THR A 3 -2.02 22.18 -12.42
CA THR A 3 -2.43 20.98 -13.15
C THR A 3 -1.16 20.22 -13.53
N TYR A 4 -0.83 19.16 -12.80
CA TYR A 4 0.24 18.26 -13.20
C TYR A 4 -0.25 17.47 -14.41
N ARG A 5 0.12 17.94 -15.61
CA ARG A 5 0.06 17.12 -16.83
C ARG A 5 0.92 15.90 -16.57
N LEU A 6 0.26 14.74 -16.43
CA LEU A 6 0.89 13.42 -16.48
C LEU A 6 1.91 13.42 -17.63
N LEU A 7 3.18 13.35 -17.25
CA LEU A 7 4.27 13.08 -18.15
C LEU A 7 3.94 11.77 -18.88
N THR A 8 3.97 11.85 -20.21
CA THR A 8 3.82 10.73 -21.14
C THR A 8 4.68 9.54 -20.73
N MET A 9 4.09 8.35 -20.83
CA MET A 9 4.39 7.13 -20.07
C MET A 9 5.81 6.53 -20.22
N ASP A 10 6.63 6.96 -21.16
CA ASP A 10 8.01 6.45 -21.32
C ASP A 10 9.08 7.29 -20.61
N GLY A 11 8.81 8.57 -20.34
CA GLY A 11 9.78 9.48 -19.71
C GLY A 11 9.71 9.50 -18.18
N GLY A 12 8.52 9.21 -17.61
CA GLY A 12 8.25 9.29 -16.18
C GLY A 12 9.00 8.25 -15.36
N LEU A 13 9.02 6.99 -15.79
CA LEU A 13 9.67 5.91 -15.04
C LEU A 13 11.20 6.02 -15.01
N ARG A 14 11.82 6.49 -16.10
CA ARG A 14 13.26 6.79 -16.13
C ARG A 14 13.62 7.93 -15.18
N ALA A 15 12.79 8.97 -15.14
CA ALA A 15 12.97 10.05 -14.18
C ALA A 15 12.84 9.53 -12.74
N VAL A 16 11.91 8.62 -12.47
CA VAL A 16 11.69 8.02 -11.14
C VAL A 16 12.86 7.14 -10.72
N ALA A 17 13.39 6.31 -11.62
CA ALA A 17 14.60 5.54 -11.38
C ALA A 17 15.79 6.46 -11.06
N MET A 18 15.97 7.54 -11.82
CA MET A 18 17.04 8.52 -11.59
C MET A 18 16.85 9.35 -10.30
N PHE A 19 15.62 9.69 -9.93
CA PHE A 19 15.31 10.42 -8.68
C PHE A 19 15.42 9.52 -7.45
N ALA A 20 14.98 8.25 -7.54
CA ALA A 20 15.21 7.27 -6.48
C ALA A 20 16.71 7.03 -6.24
N LEU A 21 17.51 7.01 -7.31
CA LEU A 21 18.98 6.98 -7.24
C LEU A 21 19.57 8.19 -6.49
N ALA A 22 18.99 9.38 -6.68
CA ALA A 22 19.44 10.59 -6.00
C ALA A 22 19.07 10.61 -4.50
N LEU A 23 18.04 9.86 -4.08
CA LEU A 23 17.48 9.87 -2.73
C LEU A 23 17.99 8.72 -1.82
N VAL A 24 18.72 7.73 -2.35
CA VAL A 24 19.33 6.59 -1.60
C VAL A 24 20.74 6.90 -1.04
N GLU A 25 21.16 8.18 -1.00
CA GLU A 25 22.37 8.77 -0.37
C GLU A 25 23.75 8.78 -1.10
N ALA A 26 24.44 9.93 -0.88
CA ALA A 26 25.88 10.29 -1.00
C ALA A 26 26.50 10.62 -2.39
N PRO A 27 27.47 11.58 -2.47
CA PRO A 27 27.82 12.37 -3.66
C PRO A 27 28.75 11.66 -4.64
N ALA A 28 28.61 10.34 -4.79
CA ALA A 28 29.31 9.61 -5.82
C ALA A 28 28.38 9.47 -7.03
N ALA A 29 28.87 9.89 -8.20
CA ALA A 29 28.14 9.69 -9.44
C ALA A 29 27.71 8.22 -9.56
N PRO A 30 26.43 7.94 -9.85
CA PRO A 30 25.97 6.57 -9.97
C PRO A 30 26.72 5.90 -11.13
N ASP A 31 27.45 4.82 -10.84
CA ASP A 31 28.11 4.03 -11.88
C ASP A 31 27.05 3.37 -12.78
N SER A 32 27.32 3.36 -14.08
CA SER A 32 26.56 2.74 -15.16
C SER A 32 25.94 1.37 -14.79
N GLY A 33 26.68 0.51 -14.11
CA GLY A 33 26.20 -0.81 -13.70
C GLY A 33 25.05 -0.79 -12.68
N ARG A 34 24.96 0.26 -11.84
CA ARG A 34 23.84 0.45 -10.89
C ARG A 34 22.58 0.93 -11.61
N ILE A 35 22.74 1.85 -12.56
CA ILE A 35 21.64 2.37 -13.38
C ILE A 35 20.99 1.21 -14.16
N SER A 36 21.79 0.38 -14.84
CA SER A 36 21.27 -0.76 -15.61
C SER A 36 20.65 -1.88 -14.74
N ARG A 37 20.94 -1.94 -13.44
CA ARG A 37 20.25 -2.86 -12.51
C ARG A 37 18.89 -2.31 -12.12
N LEU A 38 18.81 -1.02 -11.83
CA LEU A 38 17.57 -0.35 -11.47
C LEU A 38 16.60 -0.26 -12.65
N GLU A 39 17.09 0.03 -13.86
CA GLU A 39 16.25 0.00 -15.07
C GLU A 39 15.61 -1.38 -15.26
N ARG A 40 16.39 -2.46 -15.13
CA ARG A 40 15.83 -3.83 -15.19
C ARG A 40 14.84 -4.15 -14.08
N GLN A 41 15.09 -3.68 -12.86
CA GLN A 41 14.14 -3.86 -11.76
C GLN A 41 12.83 -3.12 -12.04
N VAL A 42 12.91 -1.89 -12.54
CA VAL A 42 11.76 -1.10 -12.96
C VAL A 42 10.98 -1.84 -14.06
N GLU A 43 11.65 -2.33 -15.09
CA GLU A 43 11.01 -3.11 -16.17
C GLU A 43 10.28 -4.35 -15.61
N GLN A 44 10.90 -5.10 -14.70
CA GLN A 44 10.29 -6.28 -14.08
C GLN A 44 9.03 -5.93 -13.26
N ILE A 45 9.05 -4.83 -12.51
CA ILE A 45 7.88 -4.37 -11.76
C ILE A 45 6.80 -3.91 -12.73
N VAL A 46 7.20 -3.23 -13.81
CA VAL A 46 6.28 -2.74 -14.82
C VAL A 46 5.54 -3.88 -15.51
N GLU A 47 6.25 -4.97 -15.81
CA GLU A 47 5.69 -6.20 -16.34
C GLU A 47 4.79 -6.90 -15.30
N ALA A 48 5.23 -6.98 -14.05
CA ALA A 48 4.45 -7.57 -12.96
C ALA A 48 3.15 -6.81 -12.63
N GLU A 49 3.03 -5.55 -13.06
CA GLU A 49 1.83 -4.72 -12.96
C GLU A 49 0.98 -4.69 -14.24
N ALA A 50 1.34 -5.42 -15.30
CA ALA A 50 0.61 -5.38 -16.57
C ALA A 50 -0.88 -5.70 -16.39
N ASP A 51 -1.19 -6.79 -15.67
CA ASP A 51 -2.57 -7.20 -15.37
C ASP A 51 -3.32 -6.19 -14.50
N LEU A 52 -2.60 -5.51 -13.60
CA LEU A 52 -3.16 -4.48 -12.73
C LEU A 52 -3.55 -3.23 -13.53
N ARG A 53 -2.69 -2.81 -14.47
CA ARG A 53 -2.96 -1.68 -15.37
C ARG A 53 -4.06 -1.99 -16.36
N ALA A 54 -4.10 -3.21 -16.88
CA ALA A 54 -5.17 -3.66 -17.76
C ALA A 54 -6.51 -3.60 -17.01
N ALA A 55 -6.59 -4.17 -15.81
CA ALA A 55 -7.83 -4.13 -15.03
C ALA A 55 -8.25 -2.72 -14.61
N ARG A 56 -7.31 -1.79 -14.43
CA ARG A 56 -7.63 -0.40 -14.06
C ARG A 56 -8.63 0.25 -15.01
N SER A 57 -8.61 -0.05 -16.32
CA SER A 57 -9.56 0.55 -17.28
C SER A 57 -10.98 0.03 -17.11
N ASP A 58 -11.13 -1.14 -16.50
CA ASP A 58 -12.40 -1.86 -16.40
C ASP A 58 -13.08 -1.64 -15.04
N LEU A 59 -12.41 -0.93 -14.12
CA LEU A 59 -12.90 -0.65 -12.76
C LEU A 59 -13.55 0.74 -12.69
N PRO A 60 -14.87 0.83 -12.45
CA PRO A 60 -15.56 2.12 -12.29
C PRO A 60 -14.98 2.97 -11.18
N GLU A 61 -14.51 2.36 -10.09
CA GLU A 61 -13.88 3.03 -8.96
C GLU A 61 -12.59 3.74 -9.35
N CYS A 62 -12.00 3.40 -10.50
CA CYS A 62 -10.77 4.00 -11.02
C CYS A 62 -11.00 5.03 -12.13
N GLU A 63 -12.25 5.43 -12.42
CA GLU A 63 -12.57 6.45 -13.43
C GLU A 63 -11.87 7.80 -13.18
N ILE A 64 -11.74 8.19 -11.91
CA ILE A 64 -11.06 9.44 -11.49
C ILE A 64 -9.52 9.28 -11.45
N GLY A 65 -9.01 8.09 -11.80
CA GLY A 65 -7.59 7.77 -11.89
C GLY A 65 -7.04 7.10 -10.64
N CYS A 66 -6.96 5.77 -10.67
CA CYS A 66 -6.17 5.01 -9.70
C CYS A 66 -4.68 4.99 -10.10
N LEU A 67 -3.80 5.07 -9.11
CA LEU A 67 -2.36 4.91 -9.26
C LEU A 67 -1.94 3.46 -8.97
N THR A 68 -1.06 2.89 -9.78
CA THR A 68 -0.42 1.60 -9.48
C THR A 68 0.71 1.78 -8.46
N PRO A 69 1.25 0.70 -7.85
CA PRO A 69 2.39 0.81 -6.93
C PRO A 69 3.57 1.58 -7.50
N THR A 70 3.95 1.31 -8.75
CA THR A 70 5.05 2.01 -9.43
C THR A 70 4.77 3.50 -9.61
N GLU A 71 3.54 3.87 -9.98
CA GLU A 71 3.13 5.26 -10.13
C GLU A 71 3.06 5.99 -8.77
N ALA A 72 2.63 5.30 -7.71
CA ALA A 72 2.60 5.83 -6.35
C ALA A 72 4.01 6.08 -5.80
N VAL A 73 4.93 5.13 -6.03
CA VAL A 73 6.35 5.25 -5.69
C VAL A 73 6.97 6.42 -6.43
N ALA A 74 6.72 6.52 -7.74
CA ALA A 74 7.16 7.62 -8.57
C ALA A 74 6.77 8.99 -8.00
N ILE A 75 5.48 9.15 -7.68
CA ILE A 75 4.94 10.37 -7.11
C ILE A 75 5.57 10.68 -5.75
N ALA A 76 5.65 9.70 -4.84
CA ALA A 76 6.23 9.89 -3.52
C ALA A 76 7.68 10.38 -3.57
N PHE A 77 8.53 9.75 -4.38
CA PHE A 77 9.92 10.17 -4.56
C PHE A 77 10.05 11.54 -5.24
N SER A 78 9.19 11.86 -6.20
CA SER A 78 9.20 13.17 -6.86
C SER A 78 8.75 14.31 -5.95
N THR A 79 7.90 14.02 -4.95
CA THR A 79 7.36 15.02 -4.02
C THR A 79 8.33 15.30 -2.87
N GLY A 80 9.13 14.30 -2.47
CA GLY A 80 10.16 14.42 -1.43
C GLY A 80 9.71 13.93 -0.05
N ALA A 81 10.66 13.80 0.86
CA ALA A 81 10.49 13.05 2.12
C ALA A 81 9.49 13.68 3.11
N ASP A 82 9.36 15.00 3.11
CA ASP A 82 8.51 15.74 4.06
C ASP A 82 7.09 15.99 3.55
N GLN A 83 6.75 15.46 2.37
CA GLN A 83 5.49 15.72 1.71
C GLN A 83 4.68 14.44 1.50
N ARG A 84 3.36 14.62 1.41
CA ARG A 84 2.40 13.55 1.16
C ARG A 84 1.46 13.93 0.04
N VAL A 85 1.09 12.96 -0.76
CA VAL A 85 0.20 13.16 -1.91
C VAL A 85 -1.06 12.33 -1.73
N LYS A 86 -2.21 13.01 -1.75
CA LYS A 86 -3.51 12.35 -1.76
C LYS A 86 -3.73 11.61 -3.08
N GLY A 87 -4.28 10.42 -3.01
CA GLY A 87 -4.59 9.63 -4.19
C GLY A 87 -5.45 8.42 -3.88
N ARG A 88 -5.85 7.75 -4.96
CA ARG A 88 -6.47 6.43 -4.96
C ARG A 88 -5.48 5.44 -5.54
N PHE A 89 -5.22 4.36 -4.86
CA PHE A 89 -4.17 3.40 -5.19
C PHE A 89 -4.77 2.02 -5.46
N LEU A 90 -4.47 1.45 -6.61
CA LEU A 90 -4.88 0.10 -6.99
C LEU A 90 -3.66 -0.82 -6.87
N LEU A 91 -3.77 -1.92 -6.14
CA LEU A 91 -2.65 -2.86 -5.94
C LEU A 91 -3.13 -4.28 -5.63
N ASP A 92 -2.30 -5.26 -5.98
CA ASP A 92 -2.44 -6.64 -5.54
C ASP A 92 -1.56 -6.90 -4.32
N ILE A 93 -2.10 -7.56 -3.29
CA ILE A 93 -1.35 -7.85 -2.07
C ILE A 93 -0.55 -9.14 -2.23
N ARG A 94 0.77 -9.02 -2.14
CA ARG A 94 1.72 -10.15 -2.25
C ARG A 94 2.43 -10.47 -0.94
N GLY A 95 2.64 -9.45 -0.11
CA GLY A 95 3.36 -9.55 1.16
C GLY A 95 2.64 -8.86 2.30
N GLY A 96 3.11 -9.11 3.51
CA GLY A 96 2.65 -8.40 4.69
C GLY A 96 3.43 -8.78 5.93
N GLY A 97 3.21 -8.01 6.99
CA GLY A 97 3.96 -8.14 8.23
C GLY A 97 3.38 -7.28 9.33
N ALA A 98 4.10 -7.18 10.43
CA ALA A 98 3.81 -6.26 11.51
C ALA A 98 5.12 -5.64 11.98
N SER A 99 5.02 -4.47 12.61
CA SER A 99 6.14 -3.90 13.34
C SER A 99 6.58 -4.85 14.45
N ARG A 100 7.74 -4.55 15.03
CA ARG A 100 8.22 -5.32 16.18
C ARG A 100 7.27 -5.18 17.36
N ARG A 101 7.33 -6.17 18.25
CA ARG A 101 6.43 -6.26 19.41
C ARG A 101 6.63 -5.11 20.40
N ASP A 102 7.83 -4.55 20.45
CA ASP A 102 8.28 -3.45 21.30
C ASP A 102 8.14 -2.07 20.65
N ASP A 103 7.69 -1.99 19.40
CA ASP A 103 7.42 -0.72 18.73
C ASP A 103 6.19 -0.04 19.37
N PRO A 104 6.32 1.19 19.90
CA PRO A 104 5.24 1.88 20.61
C PRO A 104 4.04 2.22 19.72
N GLU A 105 4.24 2.42 18.41
CA GLU A 105 3.13 2.76 17.50
C GLU A 105 2.40 1.51 16.99
N ARG A 106 3.08 0.36 16.99
CA ARG A 106 2.64 -0.96 16.52
C ARG A 106 1.81 -0.95 15.23
N TRP A 107 2.46 -1.19 14.10
CA TRP A 107 1.85 -1.17 12.78
C TRP A 107 1.61 -2.56 12.18
N TYR A 108 0.61 -2.67 11.32
CA TYR A 108 0.38 -3.85 10.46
C TYR A 108 0.55 -3.44 8.99
N PHE A 109 1.17 -4.30 8.20
CA PHE A 109 1.59 -3.96 6.85
C PHE A 109 1.03 -4.94 5.82
N LEU A 110 0.51 -4.40 4.73
CA LEU A 110 0.27 -5.13 3.48
C LEU A 110 1.11 -4.50 2.37
N ASN A 111 1.70 -5.32 1.50
CA ASN A 111 2.65 -4.86 0.49
C ASN A 111 2.26 -5.34 -0.90
N SER A 112 2.52 -4.50 -1.90
CA SER A 112 2.39 -4.87 -3.31
C SER A 112 3.38 -5.95 -3.74
N GLU A 113 4.51 -6.09 -3.03
CA GLU A 113 5.52 -7.12 -3.26
C GLU A 113 5.72 -8.04 -2.04
N GLN A 114 6.26 -9.23 -2.28
CA GLN A 114 6.53 -10.20 -1.20
C GLN A 114 7.57 -9.67 -0.22
N ASP A 115 8.63 -9.02 -0.73
CA ASP A 115 9.65 -8.33 0.06
C ASP A 115 9.46 -6.82 -0.05
N TYR A 116 9.17 -6.18 1.09
CA TYR A 116 8.90 -4.74 1.19
C TYR A 116 10.14 -3.86 0.96
N ARG A 117 11.34 -4.45 0.92
CA ARG A 117 12.60 -3.75 0.63
C ARG A 117 12.86 -3.61 -0.86
N VAL A 118 12.08 -4.32 -1.69
CA VAL A 118 12.19 -4.24 -3.14
C VAL A 118 11.75 -2.85 -3.59
N PHE A 119 12.54 -2.25 -4.48
CA PHE A 119 12.20 -0.99 -5.12
C PHE A 119 10.84 -1.12 -5.82
N GLY A 120 10.00 -0.08 -5.77
CA GLY A 120 8.64 -0.14 -6.35
C GLY A 120 7.58 -0.82 -5.47
N SER A 121 7.96 -1.36 -4.30
CA SER A 121 6.99 -1.83 -3.31
C SER A 121 6.20 -0.67 -2.71
N LEU A 122 4.88 -0.70 -2.87
CA LEU A 122 3.95 0.17 -2.13
C LEU A 122 3.51 -0.56 -0.86
N THR A 123 3.69 0.08 0.29
CA THR A 123 3.31 -0.46 1.60
C THR A 123 2.09 0.27 2.16
N LEU A 124 1.08 -0.50 2.52
CA LEU A 124 -0.08 -0.02 3.27
C LEU A 124 0.21 -0.22 4.76
N ALA A 125 0.21 0.86 5.53
CA ALA A 125 0.48 0.84 6.96
C ALA A 125 -0.82 1.09 7.74
N PHE A 126 -1.29 0.05 8.44
CA PHE A 126 -2.54 0.03 9.18
C PHE A 126 -2.32 0.16 10.67
N GLU A 127 -3.17 0.98 11.30
CA GLU A 127 -3.32 0.94 12.74
C GLU A 127 -3.95 -0.40 13.19
N PRO A 128 -3.61 -0.91 14.39
CA PRO A 128 -4.13 -2.19 14.87
C PRO A 128 -5.65 -2.27 14.88
N GLU A 129 -6.33 -1.17 15.20
CA GLU A 129 -7.78 -1.14 15.28
C GLU A 129 -8.43 -1.20 13.91
N THR A 130 -7.93 -0.42 12.96
CA THR A 130 -8.35 -0.47 11.54
C THR A 130 -8.23 -1.88 10.98
N MET A 131 -7.09 -2.55 11.21
CA MET A 131 -6.89 -3.93 10.74
C MET A 131 -7.84 -4.93 11.44
N ARG A 132 -8.16 -4.74 12.73
CA ARG A 132 -9.15 -5.59 13.42
C ARG A 132 -10.53 -5.47 12.79
N GLN A 133 -10.94 -4.25 12.47
CA GLN A 133 -12.23 -3.97 11.85
C GLN A 133 -12.29 -4.56 10.44
N LEU A 134 -11.21 -4.46 9.68
CA LEU A 134 -11.12 -5.13 8.38
C LEU A 134 -11.17 -6.66 8.48
N LEU A 135 -10.57 -7.27 9.51
CA LEU A 135 -10.66 -8.71 9.74
C LEU A 135 -12.03 -9.16 10.27
N ASN A 136 -12.72 -8.26 10.96
CA ASN A 136 -14.01 -8.53 11.62
C ASN A 136 -14.99 -7.40 11.28
N PRO A 137 -15.41 -7.27 10.01
CA PRO A 137 -16.28 -6.17 9.62
C PRO A 137 -17.60 -6.25 10.39
N PRO A 138 -18.17 -5.09 10.81
CA PRO A 138 -19.47 -5.06 11.45
C PRO A 138 -20.51 -5.66 10.50
N ARG A 139 -21.51 -6.36 11.06
CA ARG A 139 -22.61 -6.88 10.25
C ARG A 139 -23.45 -5.71 9.74
N VAL A 140 -23.60 -5.61 8.43
CA VAL A 140 -24.65 -4.80 7.82
C VAL A 140 -25.90 -5.67 7.77
N ILE A 141 -26.89 -5.37 8.60
CA ILE A 141 -28.20 -6.02 8.51
C ILE A 141 -28.96 -5.29 7.40
N LEU A 142 -28.92 -5.85 6.19
CA LEU A 142 -29.84 -5.44 5.12
C LEU A 142 -31.23 -5.95 5.51
N ARG A 143 -32.11 -5.03 5.93
CA ARG A 143 -33.52 -5.35 6.19
C ARG A 143 -34.29 -5.16 4.89
N ASP A 144 -34.99 -6.20 4.45
CA ASP A 144 -36.08 -6.04 3.50
C ASP A 144 -37.14 -5.10 4.08
N PRO A 145 -37.91 -4.36 3.26
CA PRO A 145 -39.02 -3.57 3.75
C PRO A 145 -40.03 -4.50 4.46
N LEU A 146 -40.16 -4.32 5.79
CA LEU A 146 -41.06 -5.10 6.63
C LEU A 146 -42.50 -4.65 6.42
N GLU A 147 -43.44 -5.59 6.33
CA GLU A 147 -44.86 -5.27 6.36
C GLU A 147 -45.34 -5.06 7.81
N GLU A 148 -46.40 -4.28 7.98
CA GLU A 148 -46.98 -4.00 9.29
C GLU A 148 -47.51 -5.29 9.93
N GLY A 149 -46.84 -5.79 10.97
CA GLY A 149 -47.19 -7.02 11.68
C GLY A 149 -46.05 -8.03 11.84
N ASP A 150 -44.92 -7.83 11.17
CA ASP A 150 -43.78 -8.73 11.26
C ASP A 150 -43.04 -8.61 12.61
N ILE A 151 -42.85 -9.74 13.29
CA ILE A 151 -41.95 -9.87 14.45
C ILE A 151 -40.68 -10.57 13.99
N ILE A 152 -39.58 -9.81 13.90
CA ILE A 152 -38.27 -10.40 13.63
C ILE A 152 -37.65 -10.88 14.94
N VAL A 153 -37.41 -12.19 15.04
CA VAL A 153 -36.55 -12.77 16.08
C VAL A 153 -35.14 -12.91 15.52
N GLU A 154 -34.31 -11.88 15.69
CA GLU A 154 -32.91 -11.91 15.30
C GLU A 154 -32.13 -12.83 16.26
N ARG A 155 -31.85 -14.08 15.86
CA ARG A 155 -30.89 -14.92 16.57
C ARG A 155 -29.47 -14.57 16.14
N GLU A 156 -28.82 -13.68 16.89
CA GLU A 156 -27.39 -13.47 16.73
C GLU A 156 -26.60 -14.71 17.18
N ARG A 157 -26.18 -15.53 16.22
CA ARG A 157 -25.06 -16.45 16.46
C ARG A 157 -23.77 -15.63 16.47
N PRO A 158 -22.98 -15.60 17.57
CA PRO A 158 -21.71 -14.91 17.59
C PRO A 158 -20.77 -15.58 16.57
N ARG A 159 -20.33 -14.83 15.56
CA ARG A 159 -19.24 -15.31 14.68
C ARG A 159 -17.97 -15.43 15.52
N LYS A 160 -17.18 -16.48 15.26
CA LYS A 160 -15.86 -16.62 15.86
C LYS A 160 -15.01 -15.44 15.39
N ARG A 161 -14.70 -14.51 16.29
CA ARG A 161 -13.82 -13.37 15.97
C ARG A 161 -12.46 -13.88 15.52
N VAL A 162 -11.99 -13.35 14.40
CA VAL A 162 -10.65 -13.61 13.87
C VAL A 162 -9.67 -12.75 14.66
N SER A 163 -8.67 -13.40 15.27
CA SER A 163 -7.66 -12.68 16.06
C SER A 163 -6.73 -11.86 15.17
N LEU A 164 -6.26 -10.71 15.67
CA LEU A 164 -5.31 -9.87 14.93
C LEU A 164 -3.90 -10.46 15.02
N ASN A 165 -3.46 -11.12 13.95
CA ASN A 165 -2.09 -11.55 13.74
C ASN A 165 -1.76 -11.57 12.23
N VAL A 166 -0.47 -11.63 11.91
CA VAL A 166 0.00 -11.58 10.51
C VAL A 166 -0.53 -12.76 9.68
N SER A 167 -0.68 -13.95 10.26
CA SER A 167 -1.22 -15.11 9.55
C SER A 167 -2.65 -14.84 9.08
N ASN A 168 -3.55 -14.52 10.01
CA ASN A 168 -4.95 -14.24 9.69
C ASN A 168 -5.12 -13.05 8.73
N MET A 169 -4.27 -12.02 8.89
CA MET A 169 -4.20 -10.90 7.96
C MET A 169 -3.85 -11.37 6.54
N MET A 170 -2.78 -12.15 6.40
CA MET A 170 -2.38 -12.66 5.09
C MET A 170 -3.36 -13.69 4.53
N ASP A 171 -4.03 -14.49 5.36
CA ASP A 171 -5.06 -15.43 4.91
C ASP A 171 -6.24 -14.68 4.27
N LYS A 172 -6.59 -13.49 4.80
CA LYS A 172 -7.65 -12.65 4.24
C LYS A 172 -7.20 -11.90 2.98
N PHE A 173 -6.01 -11.33 3.00
CA PHE A 173 -5.60 -10.32 1.99
C PHE A 173 -4.66 -10.82 0.91
N ARG A 174 -3.95 -11.94 1.10
CA ARG A 174 -2.99 -12.43 0.09
C ARG A 174 -3.69 -12.68 -1.25
N ASN A 175 -3.06 -12.23 -2.32
CA ASN A 175 -3.56 -12.30 -3.70
C ASN A 175 -4.90 -11.57 -3.91
N ARG A 176 -5.31 -10.71 -2.97
CA ARG A 176 -6.46 -9.83 -3.16
C ARG A 176 -6.02 -8.55 -3.82
N ARG A 177 -6.87 -8.06 -4.72
CA ARG A 177 -6.75 -6.74 -5.31
C ARG A 177 -7.51 -5.74 -4.47
N LEU A 178 -6.84 -4.66 -4.07
CA LEU A 178 -7.40 -3.61 -3.25
C LEU A 178 -7.40 -2.28 -3.99
N ILE A 179 -8.41 -1.47 -3.70
CA ILE A 179 -8.39 -0.02 -3.94
C ILE A 179 -8.28 0.66 -2.60
N ILE A 180 -7.36 1.63 -2.53
CA ILE A 180 -7.03 2.33 -1.30
C ILE A 180 -7.14 3.83 -1.52
N ASP A 181 -7.94 4.51 -0.70
CA ASP A 181 -7.96 5.97 -0.64
C ASP A 181 -7.06 6.46 0.49
N GLY A 182 -6.09 7.33 0.19
CA GLY A 182 -5.18 7.81 1.22
C GLY A 182 -4.12 8.79 0.76
N GLU A 183 -3.09 8.92 1.59
CA GLU A 183 -1.94 9.78 1.34
C GLU A 183 -0.68 8.93 1.24
N VAL A 184 -0.01 8.99 0.08
CA VAL A 184 1.28 8.34 -0.13
C VAL A 184 2.43 9.28 0.24
N GLY A 185 3.46 8.77 0.90
CA GLY A 185 4.66 9.52 1.22
C GLY A 185 5.86 8.62 1.52
N LEU A 186 7.02 9.22 1.71
CA LEU A 186 8.24 8.49 2.10
C LEU A 186 8.32 8.35 3.62
N ARG A 187 8.77 7.18 4.08
CA ARG A 187 9.08 6.89 5.48
C ARG A 187 10.51 6.39 5.58
N TRP A 188 11.34 7.08 6.36
CA TRP A 188 12.69 6.61 6.67
C TRP A 188 12.63 5.39 7.60
N ILE A 189 13.32 4.32 7.22
CA ILE A 189 13.46 3.09 8.00
C ILE A 189 14.94 2.86 8.27
N SER A 190 15.35 2.96 9.53
CA SER A 190 16.73 2.68 9.95
C SER A 190 17.04 1.19 9.93
N TYR A 191 18.25 0.81 9.49
CA TYR A 191 18.76 -0.53 9.69
C TYR A 191 19.01 -0.80 11.18
N ILE A 192 18.95 -2.08 11.55
CA ILE A 192 19.07 -2.51 12.94
C ILE A 192 20.54 -2.41 13.35
N GLY A 193 20.84 -1.62 14.39
CA GLY A 193 22.17 -1.56 15.01
C GLY A 193 23.05 -0.37 14.58
N THR A 194 22.54 0.53 13.74
CA THR A 194 23.20 1.79 13.37
C THR A 194 22.67 2.99 14.13
N SER A 195 21.42 2.92 14.61
CA SER A 195 20.80 3.98 15.41
C SER A 195 21.49 4.18 16.76
N GLY A 196 22.06 5.36 16.99
CA GLY A 196 22.54 5.79 18.31
C GLY A 196 24.02 5.52 18.63
N ARG A 197 24.85 5.16 17.63
CA ARG A 197 26.31 5.22 17.80
C ARG A 197 26.82 6.61 17.45
N GLU A 198 27.41 7.28 18.43
CA GLU A 198 28.01 8.61 18.25
C GLU A 198 29.03 8.58 17.10
N GLY A 199 28.81 9.42 16.07
CA GLY A 199 29.67 9.51 14.89
C GLY A 199 29.35 8.56 13.73
N VAL A 200 28.37 7.65 13.86
CA VAL A 200 27.90 6.79 12.75
C VAL A 200 26.63 7.40 12.16
N ARG A 201 26.61 7.66 10.84
CA ARG A 201 25.37 8.07 10.17
C ARG A 201 24.34 6.96 10.31
N ASP A 202 23.09 7.32 10.63
CA ASP A 202 22.00 6.36 10.64
C ASP A 202 21.86 5.74 9.25
N GLU A 203 22.32 4.50 9.07
CA GLU A 203 22.09 3.78 7.82
C GLU A 203 20.64 3.33 7.77
N GLY A 204 19.99 3.50 6.62
CA GLY A 204 18.60 3.15 6.42
C GLY A 204 18.18 3.29 4.96
N TYR A 205 16.87 3.24 4.73
CA TYR A 205 16.29 3.45 3.41
C TYR A 205 14.91 4.06 3.52
N TYR A 206 14.46 4.73 2.45
CA TYR A 206 13.09 5.19 2.35
C TYR A 206 12.17 4.08 1.84
N GLN A 207 11.08 3.87 2.55
CA GLN A 207 9.95 3.05 2.13
C GLN A 207 8.77 3.95 1.74
N VAL A 208 8.01 3.55 0.72
CA VAL A 208 6.82 4.29 0.28
C VAL A 208 5.59 3.76 1.01
N TRP A 209 4.95 4.62 1.82
CA TRP A 209 3.82 4.25 2.66
C TRP A 209 2.55 4.96 2.23
N VAL A 210 1.42 4.25 2.31
CA VAL A 210 0.09 4.82 2.45
C VAL A 210 -0.41 4.50 3.85
N ARG A 211 -0.69 5.52 4.67
CA ARG A 211 -1.24 5.31 6.02
C ARG A 211 -2.75 5.09 5.94
N ILE A 212 -3.21 4.03 6.61
CA ILE A 212 -4.62 3.64 6.68
C ILE A 212 -5.10 3.75 8.12
N ALA A 213 -6.02 4.67 8.35
CA ALA A 213 -6.60 4.97 9.65
C ALA A 213 -8.06 4.50 9.79
N SER A 214 -8.80 4.39 8.68
CA SER A 214 -10.19 3.92 8.66
C SER A 214 -10.37 2.72 7.72
N PRO A 215 -11.21 1.72 8.07
CA PRO A 215 -11.53 0.63 7.15
C PRO A 215 -12.21 1.11 5.86
N ASP A 216 -12.92 2.25 5.90
CA ASP A 216 -13.61 2.83 4.73
C ASP A 216 -12.63 3.30 3.64
N GLN A 217 -11.34 3.43 3.96
CA GLN A 217 -10.29 3.72 3.00
C GLN A 217 -9.93 2.50 2.12
N VAL A 218 -10.45 1.31 2.43
CA VAL A 218 -10.08 0.06 1.78
C VAL A 218 -11.29 -0.58 1.12
N THR A 219 -11.18 -0.78 -0.20
CA THR A 219 -12.13 -1.58 -0.98
C THR A 219 -11.43 -2.84 -1.45
N ILE A 220 -11.99 -4.01 -1.11
CA ILE A 220 -11.48 -5.31 -1.57
C ILE A 220 -12.25 -5.69 -2.82
N LEU A 221 -11.56 -5.81 -3.95
CA LEU A 221 -12.20 -6.19 -5.20
C LEU A 221 -12.47 -7.71 -5.24
N GLY A 222 -13.62 -8.07 -5.81
CA GLY A 222 -14.06 -9.46 -5.94
C GLY A 222 -14.48 -10.12 -4.62
N ASP A 223 -14.67 -9.35 -3.53
CA ASP A 223 -15.40 -9.83 -2.33
C ASP A 223 -16.91 -9.70 -2.58
N ASP A 224 -17.42 -10.45 -3.55
CA ASP A 224 -18.78 -10.95 -3.45
C ASP A 224 -18.72 -12.12 -2.45
N GLU A 225 -18.61 -11.82 -1.16
CA GLU A 225 -19.09 -12.78 -0.16
C GLU A 225 -20.58 -12.94 -0.46
N ALA A 226 -20.89 -14.05 -1.13
CA ALA A 226 -22.21 -14.60 -1.35
C ALA A 226 -23.17 -14.20 -0.22
N ALA A 227 -24.22 -13.48 -0.62
CA ALA A 227 -25.44 -13.30 0.15
C ALA A 227 -25.99 -14.64 0.67
#